data_AF-A0A2V1B9E8-F1
#
_entry.id   AF-A0A2V1B9E8-F1
#
_cell.length_a   1.000
_cell.length_b   1.000
_cell.length_c   1.000
_cell.angle_alpha   90.00
_cell.angle_beta   90.00
_cell.angle_gamma   90.00
#
_symmetry.space_group_name_H-M   'P 1'
#
loop_
_entity.id
_entity.type
_entity.pdbx_description
1 polymer ?
#
loop_
_entity_poly.entity_id
_entity_poly.type
_entity_poly.pdbx_seq_one_letter_code
_entity_poly.pdbx_strand_id
1 'polypeptide(L)' 'TPLYYAVREGHVVAVESLVKLGANKDAPDNDGRTPLNYARGTSYEAIAKALPPKT' A
#
# COMPACT_ATOMS: atom_id res chain seq x y z
N THR A 1 1.93 -3.63 8.68
CA THR A 1 2.79 -4.59 7.94
C THR A 1 3.91 -3.85 7.23
N PRO A 2 4.98 -4.49 6.72
CA PRO A 2 6.00 -3.79 5.93
C PRO A 2 5.42 -2.98 4.76
N LEU A 3 4.39 -3.52 4.09
CA LEU A 3 3.68 -2.85 3.00
C LEU A 3 2.95 -1.58 3.47
N TYR A 4 2.33 -1.62 4.65
CA TYR A 4 1.69 -0.45 5.26
C TYR A 4 2.69 0.69 5.45
N TYR A 5 3.85 0.41 6.06
CA TYR A 5 4.87 1.44 6.28
C TYR A 5 5.42 1.98 4.95
N ALA A 6 5.66 1.12 3.97
CA ALA A 6 6.09 1.56 2.64
C ALA A 6 5.07 2.50 1.97
N VAL A 7 3.77 2.23 2.10
CA VAL A 7 2.72 3.12 1.59
C VAL A 7 2.65 4.43 2.37
N ARG A 8 2.66 4.36 3.71
CA ARG A 8 2.55 5.55 4.59
C ARG A 8 3.69 6.55 4.39
N GLU A 9 4.91 6.05 4.16
CA GLU A 9 6.09 6.89 3.91
C GLU A 9 6.30 7.21 2.41
N GLY A 10 5.45 6.69 1.52
CA GLY A 10 5.54 7.00 0.08
C GLY A 10 6.62 6.27 -0.71
N HIS A 11 7.15 5.16 -0.20
CA HIS A 11 8.26 4.42 -0.80
C HIS A 11 7.81 3.52 -1.96
N VAL A 12 7.59 4.11 -3.14
CA VAL A 12 7.07 3.42 -4.35
C VAL A 12 7.82 2.13 -4.67
N VAL A 13 9.16 2.14 -4.72
CA VAL A 13 9.97 0.96 -5.05
C VAL A 13 9.79 -0.18 -4.02
N ALA A 14 9.65 0.19 -2.74
CA ALA A 14 9.40 -0.78 -1.68
C ALA A 14 7.99 -1.38 -1.81
N VAL A 15 6.99 -0.56 -2.13
CA VAL A 15 5.61 -1.02 -2.40
C VAL A 15 5.61 -2.04 -3.54
N GLU A 16 6.21 -1.72 -4.69
CA GLU A 16 6.25 -2.62 -5.84
C GLU A 16 6.95 -3.95 -5.51
N SER A 17 8.07 -3.89 -4.80
CA SER A 17 8.83 -5.08 -4.39
C SER A 17 7.99 -5.96 -3.46
N LEU A 18 7.35 -5.36 -2.46
CA LEU A 18 6.52 -6.07 -1.49
C LEU A 18 5.29 -6.70 -2.15
N VAL A 19 4.62 -5.99 -3.07
CA VAL A 19 3.48 -6.52 -3.83
C VAL A 19 3.92 -7.70 -4.70
N LYS A 20 5.07 -7.61 -5.40
CA LYS A 20 5.64 -8.71 -6.19
C LYS A 20 5.97 -9.95 -5.36
N LEU A 21 6.38 -9.75 -4.10
CA LEU A 21 6.64 -10.83 -3.15
C LEU A 21 5.37 -11.43 -2.51
N GLY A 22 4.18 -10.97 -2.90
CA GLY A 22 2.92 -11.47 -2.38
C GLY A 22 2.54 -10.93 -1.00
N ALA A 23 3.06 -9.75 -0.63
CA ALA A 23 2.66 -9.10 0.62
C ALA A 23 1.13 -8.91 0.68
N ASN A 24 0.55 -9.19 1.85
CA ASN A 24 -0.88 -9.00 2.06
C ASN A 24 -1.25 -7.50 2.00
N LYS A 25 -1.84 -7.09 0.88
CA LYS A 25 -2.34 -5.73 0.64
C LYS A 25 -3.63 -5.39 1.38
N ASP A 26 -4.30 -6.39 1.95
CA ASP A 26 -5.57 -6.24 2.64
C ASP A 26 -5.41 -6.20 4.17
N ALA A 27 -4.18 -6.35 4.68
CA ALA A 27 -3.93 -6.35 6.12
C ALA A 27 -4.25 -4.97 6.73
N PRO A 28 -5.26 -4.86 7.61
CA PRO A 28 -5.58 -3.60 8.26
C PRO A 28 -4.56 -3.24 9.35
N ASP A 29 -4.41 -1.96 9.64
CA ASP A 29 -3.79 -1.47 10.88
C ASP A 29 -4.78 -1.54 12.07
N ASN A 30 -4.35 -1.05 13.23
CA ASN A 30 -5.17 -1.04 14.45
C ASN A 30 -6.43 -0.16 14.33
N ASP A 31 -6.47 0.75 13.35
CA ASP A 31 -7.62 1.61 13.05
C ASP A 31 -8.53 0.99 11.96
N GLY A 32 -8.24 -0.22 11.50
CA GLY A 32 -8.96 -0.87 10.39
C GLY A 32 -8.59 -0.33 9.01
N ARG A 33 -7.53 0.48 8.88
CA ARG A 33 -7.12 1.07 7.60
C ARG A 33 -6.17 0.14 6.86
N THR A 34 -6.45 -0.08 5.58
CA THR A 34 -5.56 -0.85 4.69
C THR A 34 -4.46 0.06 4.11
N PRO A 35 -3.36 -0.51 3.61
CA PRO A 35 -2.37 0.24 2.83
C PRO A 35 -3.03 1.04 1.69
N LEU A 36 -4.03 0.47 1.00
CA LEU A 36 -4.76 1.16 -0.07
C LEU A 36 -5.49 2.43 0.42
N ASN A 37 -6.08 2.39 1.62
CA ASN A 37 -6.77 3.56 2.19
C ASN A 37 -5.81 4.75 2.37
N TYR A 38 -4.54 4.49 2.71
CA TYR A 38 -3.50 5.53 2.82
C TYR A 38 -2.96 5.97 1.46
N ALA A 39 -2.84 5.08 0.47
CA ALA A 39 -2.39 5.43 -0.87
C ALA A 39 -3.30 6.45 -1.59
N ARG A 40 -4.57 6.57 -1.17
CA ARG A 40 -5.55 7.51 -1.73
C ARG A 40 -5.44 8.95 -1.17
N GLY A 41 -4.58 9.17 -0.17
CA GLY A 41 -4.32 10.49 0.40
C GLY A 41 -3.01 11.07 -0.14
N THR A 42 -3.11 12.05 -1.03
CA THR A 42 -2.02 12.93 -1.55
C THR A 42 -0.92 12.26 -2.39
N SER A 43 -0.67 12.77 -3.59
CA SER A 43 0.58 12.63 -4.38
C SER A 43 1.06 11.21 -4.80
N TYR A 44 0.40 10.13 -4.41
CA TYR A 44 0.89 8.75 -4.60
C TYR A 44 0.23 7.96 -5.75
N GLU A 45 0.06 8.58 -6.92
CA GLU A 45 -0.54 7.90 -8.09
C GLU A 45 0.18 6.59 -8.47
N ALA A 46 1.51 6.56 -8.35
CA ALA A 46 2.31 5.36 -8.60
C ALA A 46 1.99 4.23 -7.61
N ILE A 47 1.74 4.55 -6.34
CA ILE A 47 1.37 3.58 -5.31
C ILE A 47 -0.07 3.09 -5.54
N ALA A 48 -1.00 3.98 -5.89
CA ALA A 48 -2.37 3.60 -6.22
C ALA A 48 -2.41 2.63 -7.41
N LYS A 49 -1.54 2.80 -8.40
CA LYS A 49 -1.40 1.87 -9.53
C LYS A 49 -0.79 0.53 -9.11
N ALA A 50 0.18 0.53 -8.20
CA ALA A 50 0.79 -0.69 -7.67
C ALA A 50 -0.15 -1.47 -6.73
N LEU A 51 -1.17 -0.81 -6.17
CA LEU A 51 -2.12 -1.37 -5.21
C LEU A 51 -3.57 -1.25 -5.76
N PRO A 52 -3.94 -2.02 -6.80
CA PRO A 52 -5.29 -1.93 -7.36
C PRO A 52 -6.35 -2.41 -6.35
N PRO A 53 -7.56 -1.80 -6.38
CA PRO A 53 -8.67 -2.20 -5.55
C PRO A 53 -9.04 -3.67 -5.78
N LYS A 54 -9.64 -4.27 -4.76
CA LYS A 54 -10.17 -5.64 -4.84
C LYS A 54 -11.38 -5.61 -5.78
N THR A 55 -11.31 -6.35 -6.89
CA THR A 55 -12.46 -6.70 -7.75
C THR A 55 -13.32 -7.76 -7.09
#